data_AF-A0A356XFF9-F1
#
_entry.id   AF-A0A356XFF9-F1
#
_cell.length_a   1.000
_cell.length_b   1.000
_cell.length_c   1.000
_cell.angle_alpha   90.00
_cell.angle_beta   90.00
_cell.angle_gamma   90.00
#
_symmetry.space_group_name_H-M   'P 1'
#
loop_
_entity.id
_entity.type
_entity.pdbx_description
1 polymer ?
#
loop_
_entity_poly.entity_id
_entity_poly.type
_entity_poly.pdbx_seq_one_letter_code
_entity_poly.pdbx_strand_id
1 'polypeptide(L)'
;SEEDIVTSVNAVVLQIAETERKLRNGLLKKDGIKFQDTVYRALAVFSNARIMTSEECLKLISEIRLGVSLGLLKDISVQTLNELMLATRPATMQKSAGRPLDASERDIQRAELIRNKLGRRG
;
A
#
# COMPACT_ATOMS: atom_id res chain seq x y z
N SER A 1 -34.24 9.71 9.00
CA SER A 1 -34.37 8.24 9.05
C SER A 1 -33.00 7.60 8.79
N GLU A 2 -32.85 6.28 8.84
CA GLU A 2 -31.62 5.60 8.38
C GLU A 2 -31.29 5.92 6.92
N GLU A 3 -32.31 6.08 6.06
CA GLU A 3 -32.13 6.44 4.65
C GLU A 3 -31.50 7.83 4.47
N ASP A 4 -31.86 8.81 5.31
CA ASP A 4 -31.25 10.15 5.28
C ASP A 4 -29.77 10.10 5.67
N ILE A 5 -29.42 9.23 6.64
CA ILE A 5 -28.03 9.01 7.07
C ILE A 5 -27.23 8.37 5.94
N VAL A 6 -27.77 7.31 5.32
CA VAL A 6 -27.13 6.62 4.19
C VAL A 6 -26.93 7.58 3.01
N THR A 7 -27.95 8.38 2.68
CA THR A 7 -27.89 9.36 1.59
C THR A 7 -26.84 10.44 1.85
N SER A 8 -26.78 10.95 3.08
CA SER A 8 -25.80 11.97 3.49
C SER A 8 -24.37 11.43 3.46
N VAL A 9 -24.15 10.21 3.98
CA VAL A 9 -22.83 9.55 3.94
C VAL A 9 -22.41 9.29 2.49
N ASN A 10 -23.31 8.80 1.64
CA ASN A 10 -23.02 8.55 0.22
C ASN A 10 -22.62 9.84 -0.51
N ALA A 11 -23.33 10.95 -0.28
CA ALA A 11 -22.99 12.23 -0.88
C ALA A 11 -21.57 12.69 -0.49
N VAL A 12 -21.22 12.58 0.79
CA VAL A 12 -19.88 12.94 1.29
C VAL A 12 -18.80 12.02 0.71
N VAL A 13 -19.04 10.71 0.66
CA VAL A 13 -18.09 9.74 0.07
C VAL A 13 -17.83 10.05 -1.41
N LEU A 14 -18.86 10.40 -2.18
CA LEU A 14 -18.72 10.77 -3.59
C LEU A 14 -17.90 12.05 -3.78
N GLN A 15 -18.14 13.07 -2.95
CA GLN A 15 -17.37 14.32 -2.99
C GLN A 15 -15.89 14.09 -2.65
N ILE A 16 -15.60 13.28 -1.63
CA ILE A 16 -14.23 12.89 -1.27
C ILE A 16 -13.56 12.16 -2.44
N ALA A 17 -14.26 11.19 -3.05
CA ALA A 17 -13.74 10.44 -4.18
C ALA A 17 -13.44 11.33 -5.39
N GLU A 18 -14.32 12.30 -5.69
CA GLU A 18 -14.10 13.23 -6.80
C GLU A 18 -12.90 14.18 -6.53
N THR A 19 -12.80 14.68 -5.30
CA THR A 19 -11.69 15.55 -4.87
C THR A 19 -10.35 14.82 -4.96
N GLU A 20 -10.29 13.58 -4.49
CA GLU A 20 -9.10 12.72 -4.58
C GLU A 20 -8.69 12.49 -6.04
N ARG A 21 -9.64 12.16 -6.93
CA ARG A 21 -9.37 11.98 -8.36
C ARG A 21 -8.81 13.25 -9.01
N LYS A 22 -9.34 14.42 -8.67
CA LYS A 22 -8.83 15.71 -9.18
C LYS A 22 -7.40 15.97 -8.72
N LEU A 23 -7.11 15.78 -7.44
CA LEU A 23 -5.76 15.93 -6.88
C LEU A 23 -4.78 14.95 -7.52
N ARG A 24 -5.19 13.67 -7.65
CA ARG A 24 -4.40 12.61 -8.30
C ARG A 24 -4.05 12.97 -9.74
N ASN A 25 -5.01 13.45 -10.52
CA ASN A 25 -4.77 13.86 -11.91
C ASN A 25 -3.89 15.12 -12.00
N GLY A 26 -3.94 15.99 -10.99
CA GLY A 26 -3.07 17.16 -10.86
C GLY A 26 -1.60 16.81 -10.60
N LEU A 27 -1.32 15.75 -9.84
CA LEU A 27 0.04 15.31 -9.50
C LEU A 27 0.88 15.01 -10.75
N LEU A 28 0.31 14.29 -11.73
CA LEU A 28 1.01 13.98 -12.98
C LEU A 28 1.29 15.22 -13.83
N LYS A 29 0.40 16.22 -13.81
CA LYS A 29 0.51 17.42 -14.64
C LYS A 29 1.52 18.45 -14.11
N LYS A 30 1.69 18.53 -12.80
CA LYS A 30 2.47 19.61 -12.16
C LYS A 30 3.94 19.24 -11.93
N ASP A 31 4.25 17.97 -11.63
CA ASP A 31 5.61 17.56 -11.24
C ASP A 31 5.84 16.05 -11.43
N GLY A 32 5.49 15.54 -12.62
CA GLY A 32 5.43 14.10 -12.91
C GLY A 32 6.71 13.32 -12.58
N ILE A 33 7.90 13.92 -12.75
CA ILE A 33 9.18 13.25 -12.45
C ILE A 33 9.44 13.09 -10.95
N LYS A 34 9.08 14.08 -10.12
CA LYS A 34 9.22 13.96 -8.66
C LYS A 34 8.26 12.93 -8.09
N PHE A 35 7.05 12.89 -8.65
CA PHE A 35 6.08 11.87 -8.28
C PHE A 35 6.56 10.47 -8.66
N GLN A 36 7.11 10.30 -9.87
CA GLN A 36 7.77 9.06 -10.28
C GLN A 36 8.89 8.67 -9.32
N ASP A 37 9.82 9.58 -9.01
CA ASP A 37 10.91 9.31 -8.07
C ASP A 37 10.38 8.84 -6.70
N THR A 38 9.35 9.49 -6.18
CA THR A 38 8.69 9.10 -4.92
C THR A 38 8.17 7.66 -4.97
N VAL A 39 7.44 7.32 -6.04
CA VAL A 39 6.88 5.97 -6.25
C VAL A 39 7.98 4.92 -6.39
N TYR A 40 9.03 5.20 -7.16
CA TYR A 40 10.13 4.26 -7.36
C TYR A 40 11.00 4.09 -6.12
N ARG A 41 11.21 5.13 -5.32
CA ARG A 41 11.85 5.03 -4.00
C ARG A 41 11.03 4.16 -3.06
N ALA A 42 9.72 4.38 -3.01
CA ALA A 42 8.83 3.56 -2.21
C ALA A 42 8.94 2.07 -2.60
N LEU A 43 8.92 1.78 -3.91
CA LEU A 43 9.10 0.43 -4.43
C LEU A 43 10.48 -0.16 -4.08
N ALA A 44 11.56 0.61 -4.21
CA ALA A 44 12.91 0.15 -3.89
C ALA A 44 13.03 -0.24 -2.41
N VAL A 45 12.53 0.61 -1.50
CA VAL A 45 12.50 0.30 -0.06
C VAL A 45 11.63 -0.93 0.20
N PHE A 46 10.41 -0.96 -0.35
CA PHE A 46 9.46 -2.05 -0.15
C PHE A 46 10.00 -3.41 -0.61
N SER A 47 10.74 -3.43 -1.72
CA SER A 47 11.32 -4.66 -2.30
C SER A 47 12.68 -5.06 -1.72
N ASN A 48 13.35 -4.22 -0.94
CA ASN A 48 14.72 -4.49 -0.46
C ASN A 48 14.93 -4.38 1.05
N ALA A 49 14.07 -3.67 1.78
CA ALA A 49 14.23 -3.50 3.23
C ALA A 49 14.38 -4.84 3.96
N ARG A 50 15.16 -4.86 5.05
CA ARG A 50 15.38 -6.06 5.90
C ARG A 50 14.55 -6.03 7.19
N ILE A 51 14.13 -4.85 7.60
CA ILE A 51 13.27 -4.58 8.74
C ILE A 51 12.25 -3.58 8.22
N MET A 52 10.96 -3.81 8.49
CA MET A 52 9.91 -2.90 8.05
C MET A 52 8.79 -2.90 9.08
N THR A 53 8.45 -1.73 9.61
CA THR A 53 7.37 -1.61 10.58
C THR A 53 5.99 -1.77 9.92
N SER A 54 4.92 -1.93 10.73
CA SER A 54 3.55 -1.99 10.18
C SER A 54 3.14 -0.68 9.52
N GLU A 55 3.50 0.45 10.13
CA GLU A 55 3.16 1.79 9.64
C GLU A 55 3.89 2.09 8.34
N GLU A 56 5.20 1.82 8.30
CA GLU A 56 6.02 1.98 7.10
C GLU A 56 5.49 1.11 5.95
N CYS A 57 5.16 -0.16 6.21
CA CYS A 57 4.58 -1.05 5.21
C CYS A 57 3.29 -0.47 4.60
N LEU A 58 2.36 0.00 5.44
CA LEU A 58 1.09 0.59 4.96
C LEU A 58 1.30 1.86 4.15
N LYS A 59 2.25 2.71 4.56
CA LYS A 59 2.64 3.91 3.83
C LYS A 59 3.18 3.56 2.45
N LEU A 60 4.16 2.65 2.38
CA LEU A 60 4.78 2.23 1.13
C LEU A 60 3.78 1.55 0.19
N ILE A 61 2.90 0.68 0.70
CA ILE A 61 1.81 0.09 -0.08
C ILE A 61 0.93 1.18 -0.70
N SER A 62 0.62 2.23 0.05
CA SER A 62 -0.24 3.33 -0.43
C SER A 62 0.44 4.11 -1.56
N GLU A 63 1.72 4.43 -1.43
CA GLU A 63 2.52 5.12 -2.45
C GLU A 63 2.66 4.27 -3.73
N ILE A 64 2.97 2.99 -3.58
CA ILE A 64 3.08 2.04 -4.71
C ILE A 64 1.72 1.87 -5.39
N ARG A 65 0.64 1.71 -4.63
CA ARG A 65 -0.73 1.57 -5.16
C ARG A 65 -1.14 2.80 -5.96
N LEU A 66 -0.77 3.99 -5.52
CA LEU A 66 -1.02 5.22 -6.26
C LEU A 66 -0.25 5.21 -7.60
N GLY A 67 1.02 4.80 -7.58
CA GLY A 67 1.83 4.59 -8.79
C GLY A 67 1.22 3.59 -9.78
N VAL A 68 0.70 2.45 -9.29
CA VAL A 68 -0.03 1.46 -10.11
C VAL A 68 -1.31 2.08 -10.69
N SER A 69 -2.09 2.79 -9.88
CA SER A 69 -3.35 3.42 -10.31
C SER A 69 -3.16 4.50 -11.39
N LEU A 70 -1.97 5.09 -11.45
CA LEU A 70 -1.56 6.09 -12.42
C LEU A 70 -0.79 5.51 -13.61
N GLY A 71 -0.63 4.18 -13.68
CA GLY A 71 0.03 3.49 -14.78
C GLY A 71 1.57 3.61 -14.78
N LEU A 72 2.18 4.09 -13.70
CA LEU A 72 3.64 4.20 -13.57
C LEU A 72 4.30 2.84 -13.33
N LEU A 73 3.66 2.00 -12.52
CA LEU A 73 4.14 0.66 -12.19
C LEU A 73 3.22 -0.35 -12.86
N LYS A 74 3.73 -1.03 -13.89
CA LYS A 74 2.94 -1.98 -14.70
C LYS A 74 3.10 -3.43 -14.24
N ASP A 75 4.21 -3.73 -13.57
CA ASP A 75 4.54 -5.11 -13.18
C ASP A 75 3.89 -5.52 -11.85
N ILE A 76 3.32 -4.58 -11.10
CA ILE A 76 2.69 -4.84 -9.80
C ILE A 76 1.19 -4.64 -9.92
N SER A 77 0.43 -5.67 -9.54
CA SER A 77 -1.03 -5.60 -9.52
C SER A 77 -1.55 -5.05 -8.18
N VAL A 78 -2.72 -4.40 -8.20
CA VAL A 78 -3.42 -3.97 -6.98
C VAL A 78 -3.77 -5.17 -6.10
N GLN A 79 -4.06 -6.32 -6.72
CA GLN A 79 -4.35 -7.58 -6.04
C GLN A 79 -3.13 -8.03 -5.21
N THR A 80 -1.92 -7.99 -5.79
CA THR A 80 -0.68 -8.31 -5.07
C THR A 80 -0.48 -7.41 -3.85
N LEU A 81 -0.76 -6.11 -3.98
CA LEU A 81 -0.66 -5.16 -2.87
C LEU A 81 -1.69 -5.43 -1.77
N ASN A 82 -2.92 -5.78 -2.15
CA ASN A 82 -3.98 -6.13 -1.19
C ASN A 82 -3.63 -7.41 -0.41
N GLU A 83 -3.10 -8.43 -1.09
CA GLU A 83 -2.62 -9.66 -0.45
C GLU A 83 -1.50 -9.37 0.55
N LEU A 84 -0.51 -8.55 0.16
CA LEU A 84 0.57 -8.13 1.04
C LEU A 84 0.06 -7.35 2.26
N MET A 85 -0.88 -6.43 2.05
CA MET A 85 -1.49 -5.66 3.14
C MET A 85 -2.14 -6.57 4.19
N LEU A 86 -2.83 -7.64 3.76
CA LEU A 86 -3.43 -8.61 4.68
C LEU A 86 -2.38 -9.54 5.33
N ALA A 87 -1.42 -10.02 4.56
CA ALA A 87 -0.41 -10.98 4.99
C ALA A 87 0.56 -10.38 6.04
N THR A 88 0.87 -9.08 5.91
CA THR A 88 1.82 -8.36 6.78
C THR A 88 1.23 -7.83 8.09
N ARG A 89 -0.06 -8.07 8.34
CA ARG A 89 -0.73 -7.69 9.59
C ARG A 89 -0.21 -8.55 10.76
N PRO A 90 -0.03 -7.97 11.97
CA PRO A 90 0.50 -8.70 13.12
C PRO A 90 -0.24 -10.01 13.43
N ALA A 91 -1.57 -9.99 13.40
CA ALA A 91 -2.39 -11.18 13.66
C ALA A 91 -2.17 -12.28 12.61
N THR A 92 -2.09 -11.92 11.33
CA THR A 92 -1.84 -12.85 10.24
C THR A 92 -0.46 -13.50 10.35
N MET A 93 0.57 -12.70 10.65
CA MET A 93 1.94 -13.18 10.80
C MET A 93 2.09 -14.13 12.01
N GLN A 94 1.51 -13.77 13.16
CA GLN A 94 1.53 -14.67 14.32
C GLN A 94 0.78 -15.98 14.06
N LYS A 95 -0.37 -15.91 13.36
CA LYS A 95 -1.12 -17.11 12.95
C LYS A 95 -0.28 -17.98 12.02
N SER A 96 0.43 -17.39 11.06
CA SER A 96 1.31 -18.12 10.13
C SER A 96 2.54 -18.72 10.82
N ALA A 97 3.08 -18.04 11.83
CA ALA A 97 4.24 -18.52 12.59
C ALA A 97 3.88 -19.60 13.63
N GLY A 98 2.60 -19.76 13.97
CA GLY A 98 2.14 -20.70 14.98
C GLY A 98 2.55 -20.35 16.41
N ARG A 99 3.10 -19.15 16.62
CA ARG A 99 3.56 -18.65 17.93
C ARG A 99 3.44 -17.13 18.02
N PRO A 100 3.43 -16.57 19.24
CA PRO A 100 3.64 -15.14 19.42
C PRO A 100 4.98 -14.70 18.80
N LEU A 101 4.95 -13.54 18.16
CA LEU A 101 6.13 -12.88 17.60
C LEU A 101 6.30 -11.55 18.32
N ASP A 102 7.51 -11.19 18.73
CA ASP A 102 7.77 -9.85 19.24
C ASP A 102 7.74 -8.78 18.13
N ALA A 103 7.92 -7.50 18.49
CA ALA A 103 7.87 -6.42 17.50
C ALA A 103 8.99 -6.51 16.46
N SER A 104 10.21 -6.86 16.86
CA SER A 104 11.37 -6.93 15.98
C SER A 104 11.26 -8.13 15.03
N GLU A 105 10.87 -9.29 15.54
CA GLU A 105 10.62 -10.50 14.76
C GLU A 105 9.55 -10.24 13.68
N ARG A 106 8.46 -9.55 14.05
CA ARG A 106 7.40 -9.17 13.11
C ARG A 106 7.93 -8.25 12.01
N ASP A 107 8.77 -7.29 12.34
CA ASP A 107 9.29 -6.33 11.37
C ASP A 107 10.27 -6.97 10.39
N ILE A 108 11.08 -7.93 10.85
CA ILE A 108 11.98 -8.75 10.01
C ILE A 108 11.17 -9.66 9.09
N GLN A 109 10.24 -10.44 9.66
CA GLN A 109 9.40 -11.37 8.89
C GLN A 109 8.50 -10.65 7.88
N ARG A 110 7.98 -9.48 8.24
CA ARG A 110 7.21 -8.63 7.31
C ARG A 110 8.04 -8.28 6.08
N ALA A 111 9.23 -7.75 6.30
CA ALA A 111 10.13 -7.39 5.22
C ALA A 111 10.47 -8.62 4.36
N GLU A 112 10.76 -9.76 4.99
CA GLU A 112 11.02 -11.02 4.28
C GLU A 112 9.85 -11.49 3.41
N LEU A 113 8.63 -11.50 3.96
CA LEU A 113 7.41 -11.89 3.24
C LEU A 113 7.21 -11.02 2.00
N ILE A 114 7.37 -9.70 2.13
CA ILE A 114 7.24 -8.75 1.02
C ILE A 114 8.27 -9.07 -0.07
N ARG A 115 9.54 -9.22 0.31
CA ARG A 115 10.61 -9.56 -0.63
C ARG A 115 10.36 -10.88 -1.34
N ASN A 116 9.90 -11.91 -0.63
CA ASN A 116 9.62 -13.21 -1.24
C ASN A 116 8.45 -13.15 -2.24
N LYS A 117 7.43 -12.32 -1.96
CA LYS A 117 6.28 -12.15 -2.85
C LYS A 117 6.61 -11.33 -4.09
N LEU A 118 7.45 -10.30 -3.95
CA LEU A 118 7.87 -9.43 -5.07
C LEU A 118 9.08 -9.98 -5.84
N GLY A 119 9.98 -10.68 -5.16
CA GLY A 119 11.29 -11.13 -5.62
C GLY A 119 11.32 -12.45 -6.38
N ARG A 120 10.18 -13.10 -6.64
CA ARG A 120 10.09 -14.20 -7.63
C ARG A 120 10.09 -13.71 -9.08
N ARG A 121 10.74 -12.58 -9.35
CA ARG A 121 10.90 -11.97 -10.68
C ARG A 121 12.36 -11.62 -10.98
N GLY A 122 13.27 -12.49 -10.55
CA GLY A 122 14.65 -12.59 -11.00
C GLY A 122 14.97 -14.05 -11.19
#